data_AF-A0A9X7T1Q7-F1
#
_entry.id   AF-A0A9X7T1Q7-F1
#
_cell.length_a   1.000
_cell.length_b   1.000
_cell.length_c   1.000
_cell.angle_alpha   90.00
_cell.angle_beta   90.00
_cell.angle_gamma   90.00
#
_symmetry.space_group_name_H-M   'P 1'
#
loop_
_entity.id
_entity.type
_entity.pdbx_description
1 polymer ?
#
loop_
_entity_poly.entity_id
_entity_poly.type
_entity_poly.pdbx_seq_one_letter_code
_entity_poly.pdbx_strand_id
1 'polypeptide(L)'
;MHSMKRLWTVLSLAFFLVLAIGTNSAYAHAGMMGSTPKDGEVLQANPGQISMRFTETLEPDLVTVRLFDWDGKEIQMQRPTLQPGDASQVNAQLPADLAEGTYSVIVAVVSEDGHPVEERLTFSIGQKSAVVVPPGAKQTDTNYLIVYRYLAQGIILLGGGLYLIADRGQRYGLPTLRALIGIGRQIGWALALVGLVFLWFLYDESLTAVSLTQALWQFDSHLLAQSPFAVMLIVSFLLLLLLAIPNMVSGWYAGIWVLLIGAQAFGGHAWGIAPVWLSIVLRLLHVLTVALWLGALVYLLLVAKETERGNAPFKAFFLRLVAAAAVLAVVTGVLMLIVQTDVALIWQSSLAWSYLLYAKIVSVCIMLALAYRQTKRWRANGSLRMKWLRWEIIFGIVAVLAGLWMSQTNYPTDMNDTTNTQAAKQTATN
;
A
#
# COMPACT_ATOMS: atom_id res chain seq x y z
N MET A 1 -12.63 -25.94 -28.12
CA MET A 1 -13.07 -24.92 -27.13
C MET A 1 -12.42 -25.06 -25.74
N HIS A 2 -12.13 -26.28 -25.25
CA HIS A 2 -11.40 -26.49 -23.98
C HIS A 2 -9.90 -26.16 -24.07
N SER A 3 -9.25 -26.40 -25.22
CA SER A 3 -7.83 -26.09 -25.44
C SER A 3 -7.53 -24.58 -25.43
N MET A 4 -8.39 -23.76 -26.05
CA MET A 4 -8.27 -22.31 -25.95
C MET A 4 -8.43 -21.84 -24.51
N LYS A 5 -9.45 -22.29 -23.77
CA LYS A 5 -9.63 -21.86 -22.37
C LYS A 5 -8.40 -22.18 -21.51
N ARG A 6 -7.78 -23.36 -21.67
CA ARG A 6 -6.51 -23.71 -21.02
C ARG A 6 -5.36 -22.82 -21.49
N LEU A 7 -5.24 -22.54 -22.80
CA LEU A 7 -4.22 -21.64 -23.33
C LEU A 7 -4.36 -20.22 -22.75
N TRP A 8 -5.58 -19.71 -22.59
CA TRP A 8 -5.86 -18.41 -21.98
C TRP A 8 -5.61 -18.40 -20.47
N THR A 9 -5.97 -19.46 -19.74
CA THR A 9 -5.62 -19.58 -18.31
C THR A 9 -4.11 -19.66 -18.12
N VAL A 10 -3.40 -20.39 -18.97
CA VAL A 10 -1.94 -20.50 -18.96
C VAL A 10 -1.29 -19.18 -19.37
N LEU A 11 -1.82 -18.46 -20.35
CA LEU A 11 -1.30 -17.14 -20.75
C LEU A 11 -1.58 -16.05 -19.71
N SER A 12 -2.73 -16.07 -19.05
CA SER A 12 -3.01 -15.17 -17.93
C SER A 12 -2.14 -15.51 -16.72
N LEU A 13 -1.99 -16.79 -16.39
CA LEU A 13 -1.11 -17.23 -15.32
C LEU A 13 0.35 -16.91 -15.64
N ALA A 14 0.80 -17.11 -16.88
CA ALA A 14 2.13 -16.74 -17.36
C ALA A 14 2.33 -15.23 -17.42
N PHE A 15 1.30 -14.43 -17.71
CA PHE A 15 1.36 -12.97 -17.63
C PHE A 15 1.50 -12.49 -16.19
N PHE A 16 0.73 -13.06 -15.25
CA PHE A 16 0.91 -12.81 -13.82
C PHE A 16 2.26 -13.32 -13.30
N LEU A 17 2.75 -14.44 -13.83
CA LEU A 17 4.07 -14.99 -13.51
C LEU A 17 5.19 -14.09 -14.07
N VAL A 18 5.07 -13.58 -15.30
CA VAL A 18 6.05 -12.66 -15.90
C VAL A 18 6.05 -11.31 -15.18
N LEU A 19 4.90 -10.81 -14.72
CA LEU A 19 4.83 -9.65 -13.83
C LEU A 19 5.48 -9.93 -12.47
N ALA A 20 5.40 -11.18 -11.97
CA ALA A 20 6.08 -11.60 -10.75
C ALA A 20 7.59 -11.87 -10.93
N ILE A 21 8.04 -12.24 -12.13
CA ILE A 21 9.45 -12.52 -12.47
C ILE A 21 10.21 -11.22 -12.84
N GLY A 22 9.48 -10.14 -13.15
CA GLY A 22 10.03 -8.84 -13.54
C GLY A 22 10.52 -7.95 -12.40
N THR A 23 10.69 -8.45 -11.18
CA THR A 23 11.30 -7.70 -10.09
C THR A 23 12.81 -7.90 -10.12
N ASN A 24 13.50 -7.22 -11.04
CA ASN A 24 14.82 -6.73 -10.66
C ASN A 24 14.61 -5.94 -9.37
N SER A 25 15.39 -6.24 -8.32
CA SER A 25 15.36 -5.56 -7.03
C SER A 25 15.35 -4.05 -7.24
N ALA A 26 14.16 -3.48 -7.33
CA ALA A 26 13.96 -2.05 -7.31
C ALA A 26 14.09 -1.70 -5.84
N TYR A 27 15.28 -1.25 -5.44
CA TYR A 27 15.51 -0.58 -4.17
C TYR A 27 14.54 0.60 -4.11
N ALA A 28 13.37 0.42 -3.49
CA ALA A 28 12.23 1.32 -3.64
C ALA A 28 11.44 1.51 -2.34
N HIS A 29 12.12 1.45 -1.20
CA HIS A 29 11.54 1.80 0.10
C HIS A 29 12.55 2.67 0.84
N ALA A 30 12.09 3.66 1.63
CA ALA A 30 12.88 4.64 2.41
C ALA A 30 14.38 4.51 2.17
N GLY A 31 14.81 4.88 0.96
CA GLY A 31 16.14 4.55 0.49
C GLY A 31 17.09 5.52 1.14
N MET A 32 18.22 5.03 1.66
CA MET A 32 19.24 5.97 2.11
C MET A 32 19.76 6.74 0.90
N MET A 33 19.48 8.04 0.87
CA MET A 33 19.95 8.97 -0.17
C MET A 33 21.43 9.25 -0.02
N GLY A 34 21.92 9.24 1.21
CA GLY A 34 23.33 9.40 1.51
C GLY A 34 23.61 9.50 3.00
N SER A 35 24.89 9.44 3.34
CA SER A 35 25.39 9.50 4.69
C SER A 35 26.65 10.36 4.81
N THR A 36 26.86 10.88 6.00
CA THR A 36 28.12 11.43 6.48
C THR A 36 28.46 10.70 7.77
N PRO A 37 29.52 9.88 7.83
CA PRO A 37 30.48 9.58 6.75
C PRO A 37 29.86 8.87 5.56
N LYS A 38 30.44 9.02 4.37
CA LYS A 38 30.01 8.29 3.16
C LYS A 38 30.35 6.81 3.30
N ASP A 39 29.56 5.97 2.63
CA ASP A 39 29.86 4.53 2.60
C ASP A 39 31.26 4.26 2.02
N GLY A 40 32.04 3.47 2.76
CA GLY A 40 33.43 3.13 2.48
C GLY A 40 34.45 4.24 2.76
N GLU A 41 34.03 5.38 3.34
CA GLU A 41 34.91 6.52 3.63
C GLU A 41 35.96 6.16 4.70
N VAL A 42 37.18 6.70 4.53
CA VAL A 42 38.27 6.58 5.49
C VAL A 42 38.54 7.96 6.07
N LEU A 43 38.29 8.10 7.36
CA LEU A 43 38.43 9.34 8.11
C LEU A 43 39.74 9.36 8.87
N GLN A 44 40.34 10.53 9.04
CA GLN A 44 41.56 10.66 9.85
C GLN A 44 41.28 10.56 11.37
N ALA A 45 40.06 10.87 11.80
CA ALA A 45 39.66 10.86 13.20
C ALA A 45 38.18 10.48 13.33
N ASN A 46 37.77 10.15 14.56
CA ASN A 46 36.38 9.87 14.90
C ASN A 46 35.49 11.09 14.54
N PRO A 47 34.45 10.92 13.69
CA PRO A 47 33.60 12.02 13.26
C PRO A 47 32.61 12.48 14.35
N GLY A 48 32.51 11.75 15.48
CA GLY A 48 31.62 12.07 16.61
C GLY A 48 30.13 11.82 16.35
N GLN A 49 29.72 11.78 15.08
CA GLN A 49 28.35 11.56 14.67
C GLN A 49 28.28 10.89 13.30
N ILE A 50 27.21 10.11 13.09
CA ILE A 50 26.77 9.65 11.78
C ILE A 50 25.44 10.34 11.47
N SER A 51 25.36 10.96 10.30
CA SER A 51 24.12 11.52 9.75
C SER A 51 23.73 10.78 8.49
N MET A 52 22.47 10.39 8.37
CA MET A 52 21.92 9.65 7.22
C MET A 52 20.63 10.34 6.76
N ARG A 53 20.47 10.51 5.45
CA ARG A 53 19.27 11.09 4.85
C ARG A 53 18.53 10.03 4.06
N PHE A 54 17.21 10.01 4.20
CA PHE A 54 16.32 9.05 3.56
C PHE A 54 15.42 9.74 2.53
N THR A 55 14.83 8.96 1.63
CA THR A 55 13.86 9.46 0.63
C THR A 55 12.52 9.85 1.24
N GLU A 56 12.21 9.37 2.45
CA GLU A 56 10.91 9.50 3.08
C GLU A 56 11.04 9.94 4.54
N THR A 57 9.97 10.52 5.08
CA THR A 57 9.85 10.82 6.50
C THR A 57 9.76 9.52 7.30
N LEU A 58 10.42 9.49 8.45
CA LEU A 58 10.56 8.31 9.29
C LEU A 58 9.74 8.42 10.59
N GLU A 59 9.27 7.27 11.07
CA GLU A 59 8.64 7.14 12.38
C GLU A 59 9.71 7.25 13.49
N PRO A 60 9.72 8.32 14.31
CA PRO A 60 10.84 8.65 15.20
C PRO A 60 11.25 7.53 16.16
N ASP A 61 10.27 6.78 16.63
CA ASP A 61 10.48 5.75 17.64
C ASP A 61 10.83 4.38 17.05
N LEU A 62 10.72 4.23 15.72
CA LEU A 62 11.03 3.03 14.95
C LEU A 62 12.36 3.15 14.17
N VAL A 63 13.23 4.07 14.59
CA VAL A 63 14.58 4.25 14.05
C VAL A 63 15.61 3.65 15.00
N THR A 64 16.47 2.78 14.47
CA THR A 64 17.59 2.19 15.21
C THR A 64 18.87 2.26 14.39
N VAL A 65 19.98 2.47 15.09
CA VAL A 65 21.33 2.49 14.51
C VAL A 65 22.21 1.62 15.39
N ARG A 66 22.79 0.58 14.78
CA ARG A 66 23.69 -0.38 15.43
C ARG A 66 25.06 -0.26 14.81
N LEU A 67 26.08 -0.23 15.65
CA LEU A 67 27.48 -0.07 15.26
C LEU A 67 28.25 -1.35 15.61
N PHE A 68 29.07 -1.84 14.68
CA PHE A 68 29.92 -3.00 14.88
C PHE A 68 31.36 -2.68 14.53
N ASP A 69 32.31 -3.21 15.31
CA ASP A 69 33.72 -3.17 14.96
C ASP A 69 34.12 -4.27 13.94
N TRP A 70 35.39 -4.26 13.58
CA TRP A 70 36.00 -5.21 12.65
C TRP A 70 36.12 -6.65 13.19
N ASP A 71 35.79 -6.88 14.47
CA ASP A 71 35.69 -8.22 15.07
C ASP A 71 34.23 -8.69 15.11
N GLY A 72 33.29 -7.88 14.60
CA GLY A 72 31.85 -8.16 14.60
C GLY A 72 31.18 -7.94 15.95
N LYS A 73 31.87 -7.26 16.90
CA LYS A 73 31.32 -6.95 18.21
C LYS A 73 30.47 -5.68 18.12
N GLU A 74 29.26 -5.77 18.65
CA GLU A 74 28.34 -4.63 18.72
C GLU A 74 28.83 -3.62 19.76
N ILE A 75 28.94 -2.36 19.32
CA ILE A 75 29.27 -1.21 20.15
C ILE A 75 27.97 -0.52 20.54
N GLN A 76 27.80 -0.32 21.84
CA GLN A 76 26.62 0.33 22.39
C GLN A 76 26.56 1.79 21.97
N MET A 77 25.41 2.19 21.44
CA MET A 77 25.14 3.54 20.93
C MET A 77 24.00 4.18 21.73
N GLN A 78 23.99 5.50 21.80
CA GLN A 78 22.79 6.22 22.25
C GLN A 78 21.67 6.10 21.21
N ARG A 79 20.42 6.31 21.64
CA ARG A 79 19.28 6.30 20.72
C ARG A 79 19.48 7.36 19.63
N PRO A 80 19.31 7.01 18.34
CA PRO A 80 19.37 8.00 17.27
C PRO A 80 18.24 9.02 17.41
N THR A 81 18.45 10.21 16.85
CA THR A 81 17.45 11.27 16.80
C THR A 81 17.16 11.66 15.36
N LEU A 82 15.92 12.09 15.10
CA LEU A 82 15.58 12.74 13.84
C LEU A 82 15.92 14.23 13.91
N GLN A 83 16.35 14.80 12.80
CA GLN A 83 16.66 16.22 12.69
C GLN A 83 15.39 17.06 12.99
N PRO A 84 15.45 18.02 13.94
CA PRO A 84 14.32 18.90 14.20
C PRO A 84 13.89 19.67 12.94
N GLY A 85 12.66 19.43 12.50
CA GLY A 85 12.10 20.07 11.29
C GLY A 85 12.35 19.29 10.00
N ASP A 86 13.10 18.18 10.07
CA ASP A 86 13.36 17.28 8.95
C ASP A 86 13.42 15.82 9.42
N ALA A 87 12.26 15.16 9.49
CA ALA A 87 12.17 13.77 9.92
C ALA A 87 12.62 12.74 8.87
N SER A 88 13.20 13.19 7.74
CA SER A 88 13.92 12.33 6.78
C SER A 88 15.41 12.18 7.11
N GLN A 89 15.92 12.94 8.09
CA GLN A 89 17.34 12.92 8.47
C GLN A 89 17.54 12.30 9.86
N VAL A 90 18.32 11.22 9.91
CA VAL A 90 18.71 10.49 11.13
C VAL A 90 20.10 10.92 11.56
N ASN A 91 20.26 11.11 12.86
CA ASN A 91 21.48 11.52 13.53
C ASN A 91 21.80 10.55 14.67
N ALA A 92 22.97 9.90 14.61
CA ALA A 92 23.44 8.97 15.63
C ALA A 92 24.79 9.41 16.20
N GLN A 93 24.88 9.63 17.51
CA GLN A 93 26.12 10.03 18.16
C GLN A 93 27.04 8.83 18.35
N LEU A 94 28.31 8.99 17.96
CA LEU A 94 29.34 7.97 18.17
C LEU A 94 29.99 8.12 19.56
N PRO A 95 30.38 7.03 20.21
CA PRO A 95 31.25 7.08 21.39
C PRO A 95 32.52 7.89 21.10
N ALA A 96 33.02 8.63 22.08
CA ALA A 96 34.20 9.48 21.88
C ALA A 96 35.49 8.66 21.68
N ASP A 97 35.54 7.45 22.22
CA ASP A 97 36.70 6.58 22.38
C ASP A 97 36.76 5.42 21.36
N LEU A 98 36.26 5.65 20.14
CA LEU A 98 36.41 4.69 19.05
C LEU A 98 37.87 4.52 18.63
N ALA A 99 38.33 3.28 18.59
CA ALA A 99 39.66 2.92 18.11
C ALA A 99 39.77 3.01 16.57
N GLU A 100 41.01 3.02 16.05
CA GLU A 100 41.25 2.96 14.61
C GLU A 100 40.85 1.60 14.03
N GLY A 101 40.20 1.64 12.86
CA GLY A 101 39.75 0.46 12.14
C GLY A 101 38.43 0.69 11.40
N THR A 102 37.90 -0.37 10.78
CA THR A 102 36.66 -0.35 9.99
C THR A 102 35.46 -0.72 10.84
N TYR A 103 34.40 0.09 10.71
CA TYR A 103 33.13 -0.08 11.40
C TYR A 103 32.01 -0.37 10.39
N SER A 104 31.09 -1.24 10.79
CA SER A 104 29.85 -1.51 10.06
C SER A 104 28.68 -0.89 10.80
N VAL A 105 27.82 -0.19 10.07
CA VAL A 105 26.63 0.47 10.59
C VAL A 105 25.43 -0.20 9.96
N ILE A 106 24.52 -0.69 10.80
CA ILE A 106 23.21 -1.18 10.39
C ILE A 106 22.19 -0.16 10.90
N VAL A 107 21.43 0.42 9.97
CA VAL A 107 20.35 1.34 10.29
C VAL A 107 19.03 0.71 9.85
N ALA A 108 18.11 0.51 10.79
CA ALA A 108 16.76 0.05 10.51
C ALA A 108 15.79 1.18 10.81
N VAL A 109 14.96 1.52 9.82
CA VAL A 109 13.98 2.61 9.88
C VAL A 109 12.62 2.11 9.44
N VAL A 110 11.57 2.79 9.86
CA VAL A 110 10.22 2.62 9.32
C VAL A 110 9.77 3.97 8.78
N SER A 111 9.42 4.03 7.50
CA SER A 111 8.79 5.22 6.92
C SER A 111 7.38 5.42 7.46
N GLU A 112 6.85 6.65 7.41
CA GLU A 112 5.46 6.96 7.82
C GLU A 112 4.40 6.16 7.03
N ASP A 113 4.77 5.63 5.87
CA ASP A 113 3.90 4.77 5.05
C ASP A 113 3.81 3.32 5.57
N GLY A 114 4.61 3.01 6.59
CA GLY A 114 4.66 1.76 7.34
C GLY A 114 5.60 0.71 6.74
N HIS A 115 6.58 1.07 5.91
CA HIS A 115 7.56 0.08 5.41
C HIS A 115 8.85 0.09 6.24
N PRO A 116 9.30 -1.07 6.74
CA PRO A 116 10.61 -1.18 7.31
C PRO A 116 11.68 -1.27 6.21
N VAL A 117 12.77 -0.56 6.44
CA VAL A 117 13.96 -0.59 5.61
C VAL A 117 15.18 -0.78 6.50
N GLU A 118 16.04 -1.71 6.11
CA GLU A 118 17.36 -1.87 6.72
C GLU A 118 18.42 -1.51 5.67
N GLU A 119 19.22 -0.51 5.99
CA GLU A 119 20.35 -0.06 5.18
C GLU A 119 21.66 -0.33 5.91
N ARG A 120 22.74 -0.44 5.13
CA ARG A 120 24.07 -0.73 5.67
C ARG A 120 25.09 0.18 5.03
N LEU A 121 26.01 0.65 5.85
CA LEU A 121 27.18 1.38 5.40
C LEU A 121 28.39 0.99 6.23
N THR A 122 29.56 1.23 5.67
CA THR A 122 30.84 1.06 6.35
C THR A 122 31.60 2.38 6.36
N PHE A 123 32.39 2.61 7.40
CA PHE A 123 33.38 3.69 7.41
C PHE A 123 34.62 3.22 8.19
N SER A 124 35.76 3.89 8.00
CA SER A 124 36.99 3.54 8.72
C SER A 124 37.58 4.76 9.40
N ILE A 125 38.18 4.58 10.58
CA ILE A 125 38.95 5.59 11.30
C ILE A 125 40.43 5.23 11.20
N GLY A 126 41.27 6.15 10.74
CA GLY A 126 42.71 5.94 10.53
C GLY A 126 42.99 5.13 9.26
N GLN A 127 42.85 3.80 9.33
CA GLN A 127 43.09 2.89 8.21
C GLN A 127 41.99 1.82 8.10
N LYS A 128 41.87 1.23 6.91
CA LYS A 128 40.94 0.11 6.68
C LYS A 128 41.46 -1.14 7.40
N SER A 129 40.57 -1.81 8.13
CA SER A 129 40.79 -3.14 8.69
C SER A 129 39.84 -4.16 8.02
N ALA A 130 39.72 -5.36 8.58
CA ALA A 130 38.79 -6.36 8.06
C ALA A 130 37.33 -5.87 8.18
N VAL A 131 36.53 -6.11 7.14
CA VAL A 131 35.08 -5.90 7.19
C VAL A 131 34.43 -7.19 7.66
N VAL A 132 33.85 -7.19 8.86
CA VAL A 132 32.98 -8.28 9.31
C VAL A 132 31.54 -7.94 8.99
N VAL A 133 30.87 -8.82 8.25
CA VAL A 133 29.42 -8.75 8.04
C VAL A 133 28.74 -9.14 9.35
N PRO A 134 27.96 -8.26 10.00
CA PRO A 134 27.36 -8.57 11.30
C PRO A 134 26.44 -9.80 11.24
N PRO A 135 26.42 -10.64 12.29
CA PRO A 135 25.51 -11.79 12.37
C PRO A 135 24.05 -11.34 12.49
N GLY A 136 23.13 -12.05 11.82
CA GLY A 136 21.68 -11.76 11.83
C GLY A 136 21.18 -10.92 10.65
N ALA A 137 22.05 -10.62 9.69
CA ALA A 137 21.79 -9.91 8.44
C ALA A 137 20.80 -10.64 7.50
N LYS A 138 19.52 -10.76 7.87
CA LYS A 138 18.47 -11.17 6.93
C LYS A 138 18.07 -9.94 6.11
N GLN A 139 18.45 -9.93 4.83
CA GLN A 139 17.76 -9.09 3.86
C GLN A 139 16.37 -9.70 3.66
N THR A 140 15.40 -9.27 4.47
CA THR A 140 14.02 -9.74 4.35
C THR A 140 13.47 -9.25 3.03
N ASP A 141 13.19 -10.18 2.11
CA ASP A 141 12.55 -9.87 0.84
C ASP A 141 11.12 -9.41 1.11
N THR A 142 10.91 -8.08 1.15
CA THR A 142 9.61 -7.46 1.42
C THR A 142 8.62 -7.61 0.28
N ASN A 143 9.03 -8.17 -0.88
CA ASN A 143 8.13 -8.39 -2.02
C ASN A 143 6.96 -9.31 -1.67
N TYR A 144 7.15 -10.27 -0.76
CA TYR A 144 6.05 -11.12 -0.31
C TYR A 144 5.01 -10.32 0.49
N LEU A 145 5.44 -9.40 1.36
CA LEU A 145 4.54 -8.52 2.12
C LEU A 145 3.65 -7.73 1.16
N ILE A 146 4.23 -7.20 0.08
CA ILE A 146 3.50 -6.47 -0.97
C ILE A 146 2.41 -7.36 -1.59
N VAL A 147 2.75 -8.58 -2.03
CA VAL A 147 1.79 -9.50 -2.66
C VAL A 147 0.67 -9.88 -1.70
N TYR A 148 1.00 -10.26 -0.45
CA TYR A 148 0.00 -10.65 0.54
C TYR A 148 -0.91 -9.48 0.94
N ARG A 149 -0.35 -8.27 1.05
CA ARG A 149 -1.13 -7.04 1.26
C ARG A 149 -2.16 -6.87 0.14
N TYR A 150 -1.78 -7.04 -1.12
CA TYR A 150 -2.71 -6.88 -2.24
C TYR A 150 -3.80 -7.92 -2.27
N LEU A 151 -3.49 -9.17 -1.92
CA LEU A 151 -4.50 -10.21 -1.80
C LEU A 151 -5.49 -9.89 -0.68
N ALA A 152 -5.01 -9.57 0.52
CA ALA A 152 -5.87 -9.26 1.67
C ALA A 152 -6.75 -8.02 1.41
N GLN A 153 -6.15 -6.92 0.97
CA GLN A 153 -6.88 -5.69 0.66
C GLN A 153 -7.82 -5.85 -0.54
N GLY A 154 -7.38 -6.55 -1.59
CA GLY A 154 -8.20 -6.82 -2.76
C GLY A 154 -9.48 -7.61 -2.43
N ILE A 155 -9.37 -8.63 -1.56
CA ILE A 155 -10.54 -9.39 -1.07
C ILE A 155 -11.50 -8.48 -0.30
N ILE A 156 -10.98 -7.61 0.57
CA ILE A 156 -11.79 -6.66 1.34
C ILE A 156 -12.52 -5.68 0.43
N LEU A 157 -11.82 -5.03 -0.50
CA LEU A 157 -12.39 -4.03 -1.41
C LEU A 157 -13.43 -4.64 -2.34
N LEU A 158 -13.12 -5.79 -2.94
CA LEU A 158 -14.06 -6.51 -3.79
C LEU A 158 -15.27 -7.01 -3.00
N GLY A 159 -15.04 -7.62 -1.84
CA GLY A 159 -16.11 -8.15 -0.99
C GLY A 159 -17.06 -7.07 -0.50
N GLY A 160 -16.53 -5.95 0.00
CA GLY A 160 -17.32 -4.82 0.48
C GLY A 160 -18.07 -4.11 -0.64
N GLY A 161 -17.39 -3.83 -1.76
CA GLY A 161 -18.05 -3.29 -2.94
C GLY A 161 -19.19 -4.17 -3.42
N LEU A 162 -18.93 -5.47 -3.58
CA LEU A 162 -19.92 -6.45 -4.04
C LEU A 162 -21.11 -6.55 -3.08
N TYR A 163 -20.86 -6.54 -1.77
CA TYR A 163 -21.91 -6.52 -0.75
C TYR A 163 -22.79 -5.27 -0.87
N LEU A 164 -22.19 -4.08 -0.92
CA LEU A 164 -22.94 -2.81 -0.97
C LEU A 164 -23.82 -2.71 -2.22
N ILE A 165 -23.33 -3.18 -3.37
CA ILE A 165 -24.12 -3.18 -4.61
C ILE A 165 -25.22 -4.25 -4.56
N ALA A 166 -24.91 -5.45 -4.06
CA ALA A 166 -25.91 -6.52 -3.95
C ALA A 166 -27.03 -6.15 -2.96
N ASP A 167 -26.69 -5.52 -1.83
CA ASP A 167 -27.67 -5.02 -0.86
C ASP A 167 -28.61 -3.98 -1.49
N ARG A 168 -28.05 -3.02 -2.22
CA ARG A 168 -28.87 -2.03 -2.96
C ARG A 168 -29.66 -2.65 -4.11
N GLY A 169 -29.10 -3.67 -4.76
CA GLY A 169 -29.69 -4.43 -5.86
C GLY A 169 -31.01 -5.13 -5.48
N GLN A 170 -31.15 -5.54 -4.22
CA GLN A 170 -32.38 -6.17 -3.70
C GLN A 170 -33.61 -5.26 -3.85
N ARG A 171 -33.43 -3.93 -3.74
CA ARG A 171 -34.53 -2.96 -3.95
C ARG A 171 -35.07 -2.96 -5.37
N TYR A 172 -34.34 -3.58 -6.31
CA TYR A 172 -34.73 -3.72 -7.71
C TYR A 172 -35.11 -5.18 -8.06
N GLY A 173 -35.35 -6.03 -7.06
CA GLY A 173 -35.73 -7.43 -7.26
C GLY A 173 -34.59 -8.34 -7.72
N LEU A 174 -33.33 -7.93 -7.56
CA LEU A 174 -32.18 -8.75 -7.90
C LEU A 174 -31.75 -9.66 -6.74
N PRO A 175 -31.06 -10.78 -7.04
CA PRO A 175 -30.62 -11.73 -6.02
C PRO A 175 -29.69 -11.11 -4.97
N THR A 176 -29.82 -11.60 -3.75
CA THR A 176 -28.90 -11.27 -2.65
C THR A 176 -27.52 -11.87 -2.91
N LEU A 177 -26.48 -11.34 -2.26
CA LEU A 177 -25.14 -11.92 -2.35
C LEU A 177 -25.12 -13.37 -1.88
N ARG A 178 -25.89 -13.71 -0.83
CA ARG A 178 -26.04 -15.09 -0.34
C ARG A 178 -26.58 -16.03 -1.44
N ALA A 179 -27.53 -15.57 -2.24
CA ALA A 179 -28.09 -16.36 -3.33
C ALA A 179 -27.09 -16.55 -4.49
N LEU A 180 -26.23 -15.56 -4.76
CA LEU A 180 -25.28 -15.61 -5.87
C LEU A 180 -24.04 -16.45 -5.59
N ILE A 181 -23.44 -16.33 -4.40
CA ILE A 181 -22.15 -16.95 -4.09
C ILE A 181 -22.20 -17.99 -2.96
N GLY A 182 -23.33 -18.10 -2.24
CA GLY A 182 -23.52 -19.12 -1.21
C GLY A 182 -22.40 -19.16 -0.17
N ILE A 183 -21.77 -20.34 -0.04
CA ILE A 183 -20.63 -20.58 0.87
C ILE A 183 -19.39 -19.75 0.51
N GLY A 184 -19.26 -19.29 -0.74
CA GLY A 184 -18.15 -18.44 -1.19
C GLY A 184 -18.02 -17.16 -0.37
N ARG A 185 -19.11 -16.66 0.24
CA ARG A 185 -19.06 -15.53 1.18
C ARG A 185 -18.29 -15.86 2.46
N GLN A 186 -18.55 -17.03 3.03
CA GLN A 186 -17.87 -17.48 4.25
C GLN A 186 -16.39 -17.78 3.97
N ILE A 187 -16.10 -18.38 2.81
CA ILE A 187 -14.73 -18.59 2.34
C ILE A 187 -14.01 -17.25 2.17
N GLY A 188 -14.63 -16.28 1.48
CA GLY A 188 -14.05 -14.94 1.29
C GLY A 188 -13.78 -14.21 2.60
N TRP A 189 -14.72 -14.28 3.56
CA TRP A 189 -14.52 -13.73 4.90
C TRP A 189 -13.36 -14.43 5.64
N ALA A 190 -13.29 -15.76 5.61
CA ALA A 190 -12.22 -16.52 6.25
C ALA A 190 -10.86 -16.21 5.62
N LEU A 191 -10.79 -16.11 4.29
CA LEU A 191 -9.57 -15.72 3.58
C LEU A 191 -9.14 -14.29 3.91
N ALA A 192 -10.08 -13.35 4.06
CA ALA A 192 -9.77 -12.00 4.50
C ALA A 192 -9.21 -11.99 5.93
N LEU A 193 -9.83 -12.74 6.84
CA LEU A 193 -9.40 -12.82 8.25
C LEU A 193 -8.01 -13.45 8.38
N VAL A 194 -7.81 -14.63 7.77
CA VAL A 194 -6.51 -15.31 7.74
C VAL A 194 -5.47 -14.45 7.04
N GLY A 195 -5.85 -13.78 5.94
CA GLY A 195 -4.98 -12.86 5.22
C GLY A 195 -4.50 -11.70 6.08
N LEU A 196 -5.37 -11.10 6.90
CA LEU A 196 -4.96 -10.04 7.84
C LEU A 196 -4.05 -10.55 8.95
N VAL A 197 -4.35 -11.72 9.53
CA VAL A 197 -3.49 -12.32 10.57
C VAL A 197 -2.11 -12.65 10.00
N PHE A 198 -2.05 -13.24 8.82
CA PHE A 198 -0.80 -13.55 8.17
C PHE A 198 -0.01 -12.28 7.80
N LEU A 199 -0.71 -11.26 7.30
CA LEU A 199 -0.11 -9.96 6.98
C LEU A 199 0.46 -9.26 8.23
N TRP A 200 -0.20 -9.40 9.40
CA TRP A 200 0.33 -8.93 10.67
C TRP A 200 1.68 -9.58 10.99
N PHE A 201 1.76 -10.92 10.94
CA PHE A 201 3.01 -11.62 11.24
C PHE A 201 4.12 -11.32 10.23
N LEU A 202 3.80 -11.20 8.94
CA LEU A 202 4.78 -10.77 7.94
C LEU A 202 5.30 -9.36 8.20
N TYR A 203 4.44 -8.47 8.67
CA TYR A 203 4.81 -7.10 9.02
C TYR A 203 5.61 -7.02 10.32
N ASP A 204 5.25 -7.81 11.33
CA ASP A 204 6.02 -7.92 12.57
C ASP A 204 7.41 -8.52 12.32
N GLU A 205 7.52 -9.55 11.47
CA GLU A 205 8.81 -10.15 11.11
C GLU A 205 9.71 -9.22 10.29
N SER A 206 9.13 -8.28 9.54
CA SER A 206 9.92 -7.30 8.79
C SER A 206 10.47 -6.18 9.67
N LEU A 207 10.01 -6.05 10.92
CA LEU A 207 10.53 -5.11 11.90
C LEU A 207 11.68 -5.76 12.70
N THR A 208 12.92 -5.37 12.41
CA THR A 208 14.10 -5.98 13.04
C THR A 208 14.40 -5.44 14.44
N ALA A 209 13.88 -4.25 14.76
CA ALA A 209 14.17 -3.52 16.00
C ALA A 209 13.09 -3.67 17.07
N VAL A 210 11.84 -3.90 16.68
CA VAL A 210 10.67 -3.92 17.58
C VAL A 210 9.78 -5.11 17.24
N SER A 211 9.10 -5.66 18.24
CA SER A 211 8.02 -6.62 18.01
C SER A 211 6.68 -5.97 18.37
N LEU A 212 5.88 -5.70 17.34
CA LEU A 212 4.49 -5.28 17.48
C LEU A 212 3.63 -6.41 18.07
N THR A 213 3.95 -7.68 17.80
CA THR A 213 3.26 -8.80 18.46
C THR A 213 3.47 -8.77 19.97
N GLN A 214 4.70 -8.50 20.42
CA GLN A 214 4.98 -8.31 21.84
C GLN A 214 4.28 -7.05 22.39
N ALA A 215 4.32 -5.94 21.66
CA ALA A 215 3.62 -4.71 22.01
C ALA A 215 2.11 -4.94 22.20
N LEU A 216 1.50 -5.72 21.30
CA LEU A 216 0.09 -6.10 21.38
C LEU A 216 -0.21 -6.94 22.62
N TRP A 217 0.66 -7.88 22.97
CA TRP A 217 0.52 -8.71 24.18
C TRP A 217 0.69 -7.90 25.47
N GLN A 218 1.56 -6.88 25.44
CA GLN A 218 1.84 -5.99 26.56
C GLN A 218 0.87 -4.80 26.65
N PHE A 219 -0.04 -4.65 25.69
CA PHE A 219 -0.93 -3.49 25.54
C PHE A 219 -0.18 -2.16 25.46
N ASP A 220 1.00 -2.15 24.82
CA ASP A 220 1.75 -0.92 24.55
C ASP A 220 1.07 -0.13 23.43
N SER A 221 0.12 0.71 23.82
CA SER A 221 -0.63 1.55 22.88
C SER A 221 0.23 2.62 22.21
N HIS A 222 1.34 3.02 22.84
CA HIS A 222 2.23 4.04 22.30
C HIS A 222 2.97 3.50 21.08
N LEU A 223 3.59 2.33 21.21
CA LEU A 223 4.30 1.67 20.10
C LEU A 223 3.34 1.24 18.97
N LEU A 224 2.14 0.77 19.30
CA LEU A 224 1.15 0.39 18.30
C LEU A 224 0.63 1.59 17.50
N ALA A 225 0.41 2.74 18.15
CA ALA A 225 -0.11 3.94 17.50
C ALA A 225 0.88 4.58 16.51
N GLN A 226 2.17 4.28 16.64
CA GLN A 226 3.23 4.74 15.74
C GLN A 226 3.28 4.01 14.41
N SER A 227 2.53 2.91 14.27
CA SER A 227 2.40 2.24 12.99
C SER A 227 0.97 2.38 12.49
N PRO A 228 0.69 3.36 11.61
CA PRO A 228 -0.63 3.49 11.00
C PRO A 228 -1.07 2.21 10.27
N PHE A 229 -0.10 1.48 9.71
CA PHE A 229 -0.34 0.18 9.10
C PHE A 229 -0.78 -0.88 10.14
N ALA A 230 -0.13 -0.98 11.30
CA ALA A 230 -0.54 -1.89 12.37
C ALA A 230 -1.95 -1.54 12.89
N VAL A 231 -2.23 -0.26 13.11
CA VAL A 231 -3.55 0.23 13.53
C VAL A 231 -4.61 -0.15 12.48
N MET A 232 -4.32 0.05 11.20
CA MET A 232 -5.20 -0.38 10.10
C MET A 232 -5.50 -1.89 10.16
N LEU A 233 -4.50 -2.74 10.40
CA LEU A 233 -4.69 -4.19 10.50
C LEU A 233 -5.55 -4.57 11.70
N ILE A 234 -5.30 -3.99 12.88
CA ILE A 234 -6.08 -4.23 14.10
C ILE A 234 -7.54 -3.82 13.88
N VAL A 235 -7.78 -2.61 13.38
CA VAL A 235 -9.14 -2.10 13.10
C VAL A 235 -9.83 -2.99 12.07
N SER A 236 -9.13 -3.39 11.00
CA SER A 236 -9.69 -4.27 9.97
C SER A 236 -10.04 -5.66 10.51
N PHE A 237 -9.21 -6.22 11.38
CA PHE A 237 -9.45 -7.49 12.06
C PHE A 237 -10.70 -7.41 12.95
N LEU A 238 -10.81 -6.39 13.79
CA LEU A 238 -11.97 -6.17 14.66
C LEU A 238 -13.26 -5.98 13.84
N LEU A 239 -13.21 -5.21 12.75
CA LEU A 239 -14.35 -5.02 11.86
C LEU A 239 -14.78 -6.33 11.17
N LEU A 240 -13.86 -7.21 10.78
CA LEU A 240 -14.21 -8.53 10.26
C LEU A 240 -14.86 -9.43 11.30
N LEU A 241 -14.47 -9.35 12.57
CA LEU A 241 -15.16 -10.06 13.66
C LEU A 241 -16.57 -9.52 13.88
N LEU A 242 -16.74 -8.19 13.89
CA LEU A 242 -18.05 -7.55 13.99
C LEU A 242 -18.97 -7.90 12.81
N LEU A 243 -18.39 -8.12 11.61
CA LEU A 243 -19.13 -8.56 10.43
C LEU A 243 -19.68 -9.99 10.58
N ALA A 244 -19.03 -10.83 11.40
CA ALA A 244 -19.43 -12.21 11.62
C ALA A 244 -20.64 -12.35 12.56
N ILE A 245 -21.01 -11.28 13.29
CA ILE A 245 -22.15 -11.30 14.22
C ILE A 245 -23.44 -11.57 13.43
N PRO A 246 -24.17 -12.66 13.73
CA PRO A 246 -25.38 -13.03 12.98
C PRO A 246 -26.58 -12.15 13.36
N ASN A 247 -27.59 -12.14 12.48
CA ASN A 247 -28.92 -11.55 12.72
C ASN A 247 -28.94 -10.03 13.01
N MET A 248 -27.95 -9.29 12.55
CA MET A 248 -27.96 -7.83 12.62
C MET A 248 -28.77 -7.20 11.48
N VAL A 249 -29.21 -5.95 11.66
CA VAL A 249 -29.92 -5.20 10.62
C VAL A 249 -29.01 -4.93 9.41
N SER A 250 -29.57 -4.77 8.20
CA SER A 250 -28.75 -4.58 6.98
C SER A 250 -27.79 -3.38 7.05
N GLY A 251 -28.20 -2.32 7.76
CA GLY A 251 -27.38 -1.13 8.00
C GLY A 251 -26.09 -1.41 8.79
N TRP A 252 -26.10 -2.41 9.69
CA TRP A 252 -24.91 -2.83 10.43
C TRP A 252 -23.83 -3.35 9.49
N TYR A 253 -24.19 -4.34 8.66
CA TYR A 253 -23.26 -4.93 7.71
C TYR A 253 -22.79 -3.92 6.66
N ALA A 254 -23.68 -3.06 6.17
CA ALA A 254 -23.31 -1.98 5.25
C ALA A 254 -22.32 -0.99 5.89
N GLY A 255 -22.58 -0.58 7.13
CA GLY A 255 -21.70 0.31 7.89
C GLY A 255 -20.30 -0.30 8.10
N ILE A 256 -20.23 -1.56 8.52
CA ILE A 256 -18.96 -2.27 8.70
C ILE A 256 -18.18 -2.38 7.39
N TRP A 257 -18.83 -2.71 6.28
CA TRP A 257 -18.13 -2.76 4.99
C TRP A 257 -17.58 -1.40 4.57
N VAL A 258 -18.33 -0.32 4.78
CA VAL A 258 -17.84 1.05 4.51
C VAL A 258 -16.62 1.37 5.40
N LEU A 259 -16.68 1.06 6.70
CA LEU A 259 -15.56 1.26 7.62
C LEU A 259 -14.35 0.41 7.24
N LEU A 260 -14.56 -0.85 6.85
CA LEU A 260 -13.49 -1.79 6.50
C LEU A 260 -12.78 -1.38 5.20
N ILE A 261 -13.54 -0.88 4.20
CA ILE A 261 -12.97 -0.28 2.99
C ILE A 261 -12.22 1.01 3.34
N GLY A 262 -12.81 1.87 4.16
CA GLY A 262 -12.21 3.13 4.59
C GLY A 262 -10.90 2.93 5.36
N ALA A 263 -10.82 1.91 6.21
CA ALA A 263 -9.61 1.55 6.94
C ALA A 263 -8.41 1.35 5.99
N GLN A 264 -8.63 0.81 4.79
CA GLN A 264 -7.55 0.57 3.81
C GLN A 264 -6.89 1.85 3.29
N ALA A 265 -7.52 3.03 3.48
CA ALA A 265 -6.92 4.30 3.11
C ALA A 265 -5.76 4.71 4.04
N PHE A 266 -5.68 4.12 5.24
CA PHE A 266 -4.72 4.54 6.27
C PHE A 266 -3.35 3.86 6.19
N GLY A 267 -3.10 2.91 5.28
CA GLY A 267 -1.76 2.33 5.11
C GLY A 267 -1.08 2.83 3.84
N GLY A 268 0.22 3.15 3.82
CA GLY A 268 0.93 3.76 2.67
C GLY A 268 1.00 5.29 2.76
N HIS A 269 1.48 5.97 1.71
CA HIS A 269 1.92 7.40 1.70
C HIS A 269 0.98 8.49 2.22
N ALA A 270 -0.29 8.19 2.54
CA ALA A 270 -1.26 9.22 2.92
C ALA A 270 -0.90 9.97 4.22
N TRP A 271 -0.12 9.37 5.11
CA TRP A 271 0.29 9.97 6.38
C TRP A 271 1.42 11.00 6.23
N GLY A 272 2.32 10.81 5.27
CA GLY A 272 3.49 11.67 5.09
C GLY A 272 3.39 12.74 4.03
N ILE A 273 2.21 12.93 3.45
CA ILE A 273 1.98 13.95 2.42
C ILE A 273 1.21 15.12 3.02
N ALA A 274 1.83 16.29 3.05
CA ALA A 274 1.19 17.52 3.48
C ALA A 274 0.25 18.11 2.40
N PRO A 275 -0.92 18.66 2.78
CA PRO A 275 -1.55 18.57 4.10
C PRO A 275 -2.18 17.19 4.35
N VAL A 276 -1.86 16.59 5.50
CA VAL A 276 -2.20 15.19 5.84
C VAL A 276 -3.71 14.92 5.75
N TRP A 277 -4.53 15.80 6.30
CA TRP A 277 -5.98 15.64 6.29
C TRP A 277 -6.55 15.55 4.86
N LEU A 278 -6.01 16.33 3.92
CA LEU A 278 -6.47 16.35 2.53
C LEU A 278 -6.06 15.05 1.83
N SER A 279 -4.82 14.61 2.04
CA SER A 279 -4.31 13.35 1.51
C SER A 279 -5.16 12.16 1.98
N ILE A 280 -5.47 12.08 3.28
CA ILE A 280 -6.32 11.04 3.87
C ILE A 280 -7.74 11.10 3.28
N VAL A 281 -8.37 12.27 3.22
CA VAL A 281 -9.73 12.42 2.67
C VAL A 281 -9.80 12.01 1.20
N LEU A 282 -8.86 12.49 0.38
CA LEU A 282 -8.80 12.12 -1.03
C LEU A 282 -8.63 10.61 -1.20
N ARG A 283 -7.78 9.98 -0.38
CA ARG A 283 -7.55 8.55 -0.44
C ARG A 283 -8.74 7.73 0.04
N LEU A 284 -9.41 8.15 1.12
CA LEU A 284 -10.66 7.53 1.58
C LEU A 284 -11.72 7.53 0.47
N LEU A 285 -11.93 8.70 -0.14
CA LEU A 285 -12.86 8.83 -1.27
C LEU A 285 -12.43 7.96 -2.45
N HIS A 286 -11.13 7.93 -2.79
CA HIS A 286 -10.61 7.13 -3.89
C HIS A 286 -10.87 5.63 -3.67
N VAL A 287 -10.49 5.09 -2.51
CA VAL A 287 -10.58 3.67 -2.19
C VAL A 287 -12.04 3.21 -2.07
N LEU A 288 -12.91 4.00 -1.43
CA LEU A 288 -14.35 3.74 -1.39
C LEU A 288 -14.95 3.68 -2.79
N THR A 289 -14.55 4.61 -3.65
CA THR A 289 -15.05 4.70 -5.01
C THR A 289 -14.59 3.53 -5.87
N VAL A 290 -13.31 3.14 -5.77
CA VAL A 290 -12.75 1.98 -6.47
C VAL A 290 -13.45 0.69 -6.01
N ALA A 291 -13.71 0.52 -4.71
CA ALA A 291 -14.44 -0.63 -4.19
C ALA A 291 -15.87 -0.71 -4.75
N LEU A 292 -16.62 0.40 -4.71
CA LEU A 292 -17.98 0.48 -5.28
C LEU A 292 -18.00 0.18 -6.78
N TRP A 293 -17.04 0.74 -7.53
CA TRP A 293 -16.91 0.53 -8.96
C TRP A 293 -16.62 -0.94 -9.30
N LEU A 294 -15.60 -1.53 -8.66
CA LEU A 294 -15.20 -2.93 -8.90
C LEU A 294 -16.33 -3.89 -8.49
N GLY A 295 -16.93 -3.65 -7.31
CA GLY A 295 -18.07 -4.39 -6.82
C GLY A 295 -19.28 -4.32 -7.77
N ALA A 296 -19.54 -3.16 -8.36
CA ALA A 296 -20.62 -2.99 -9.34
C ALA A 296 -20.38 -3.81 -10.61
N LEU A 297 -19.18 -3.78 -11.18
CA LEU A 297 -18.88 -4.55 -12.39
C LEU A 297 -18.96 -6.06 -12.15
N VAL A 298 -18.44 -6.54 -11.02
CA VAL A 298 -18.54 -7.95 -10.65
C VAL A 298 -19.98 -8.35 -10.36
N TYR A 299 -20.76 -7.51 -9.68
CA TYR A 299 -22.18 -7.77 -9.48
C TYR A 299 -22.92 -7.86 -10.82
N LEU A 300 -22.67 -6.93 -11.76
CA LEU A 300 -23.27 -6.96 -13.09
C LEU A 300 -22.92 -8.23 -13.85
N LEU A 301 -21.69 -8.75 -13.73
CA LEU A 301 -21.32 -10.05 -14.30
C LEU A 301 -22.19 -11.18 -13.75
N LEU A 302 -22.44 -11.19 -12.44
CA LEU A 302 -23.20 -12.23 -11.76
C LEU A 302 -24.70 -12.18 -12.12
N VAL A 303 -25.26 -10.97 -12.28
CA VAL A 303 -26.69 -10.76 -12.58
C VAL A 303 -26.98 -10.41 -14.05
N ALA A 304 -26.03 -10.66 -14.95
CA ALA A 304 -26.15 -10.21 -16.34
C ALA A 304 -27.39 -10.80 -17.04
N LYS A 305 -27.76 -12.04 -16.74
CA LYS A 305 -28.92 -12.70 -17.35
C LYS A 305 -30.24 -12.12 -16.86
N GLU A 306 -30.30 -11.83 -15.56
CA GLU A 306 -31.46 -11.25 -14.88
C GLU A 306 -31.71 -9.81 -15.35
N THR A 307 -30.63 -9.07 -15.62
CA THR A 307 -30.69 -7.68 -16.09
C THR A 307 -30.99 -7.55 -17.59
N GLU A 308 -30.58 -8.52 -18.41
CA GLU A 308 -30.97 -8.60 -19.84
C GLU A 308 -32.46 -8.89 -20.03
N ARG A 309 -33.14 -9.52 -19.06
CA ARG A 309 -34.59 -9.79 -19.09
C ARG A 309 -35.48 -8.57 -18.84
N GLY A 310 -34.87 -7.39 -18.63
CA GLY A 310 -35.59 -6.12 -18.48
C GLY A 310 -35.71 -5.69 -17.02
N ASN A 311 -34.80 -4.81 -16.59
CA ASN A 311 -34.89 -4.11 -15.30
C ASN A 311 -34.44 -2.65 -15.47
N ALA A 312 -35.32 -1.82 -16.06
CA ALA A 312 -35.02 -0.42 -16.35
C ALA A 312 -34.65 0.41 -15.10
N PRO A 313 -35.32 0.25 -13.95
CA PRO A 313 -34.94 0.96 -12.72
C PRO A 313 -33.52 0.62 -12.25
N PHE A 314 -33.16 -0.67 -12.23
CA PHE A 314 -31.80 -1.09 -11.89
C PHE A 314 -30.78 -0.54 -12.88
N LYS A 315 -31.06 -0.64 -14.19
CA LYS A 315 -30.18 -0.12 -15.24
C LYS A 315 -29.89 1.37 -15.06
N ALA A 316 -30.90 2.18 -14.77
CA ALA A 316 -30.73 3.60 -14.53
C ALA A 316 -29.88 3.89 -13.27
N PHE A 317 -30.15 3.17 -12.18
CA PHE A 317 -29.35 3.24 -10.95
C PHE A 317 -27.88 2.86 -11.21
N PHE A 318 -27.66 1.70 -11.83
CA PHE A 318 -26.34 1.15 -12.10
C PHE A 318 -25.49 2.09 -12.96
N LEU A 319 -26.06 2.59 -14.07
CA LEU A 319 -25.34 3.49 -14.98
C LEU A 319 -24.96 4.81 -14.29
N ARG A 320 -25.83 5.35 -13.42
CA ARG A 320 -25.52 6.56 -12.64
C ARG A 320 -24.43 6.30 -11.63
N LEU A 321 -24.52 5.19 -10.89
CA LEU A 321 -23.55 4.81 -9.88
C LEU A 321 -22.17 4.59 -10.49
N VAL A 322 -22.04 3.76 -11.53
CA VAL A 322 -20.75 3.45 -12.15
C VAL A 322 -20.15 4.70 -12.82
N ALA A 323 -20.96 5.57 -13.43
CA ALA A 323 -20.48 6.84 -13.97
C ALA A 323 -19.98 7.78 -12.88
N ALA A 324 -20.74 7.96 -11.79
CA ALA A 324 -20.33 8.79 -10.67
C ALA A 324 -19.06 8.25 -10.00
N ALA A 325 -18.98 6.93 -9.83
CA ALA A 325 -17.80 6.29 -9.26
C ALA A 325 -16.58 6.44 -10.20
N ALA A 326 -16.74 6.24 -11.50
CA ALA A 326 -15.64 6.44 -12.45
C ALA A 326 -15.12 7.89 -12.42
N VAL A 327 -16.02 8.88 -12.43
CA VAL A 327 -15.65 10.31 -12.35
C VAL A 327 -14.94 10.61 -11.02
N LEU A 328 -15.52 10.19 -9.90
CA LEU A 328 -14.95 10.48 -8.59
C LEU A 328 -13.60 9.79 -8.39
N ALA A 329 -13.40 8.56 -8.90
CA ALA A 329 -12.12 7.87 -8.86
C ALA A 329 -11.05 8.60 -9.69
N VAL A 330 -11.40 9.10 -10.87
CA VAL A 330 -10.48 9.90 -11.70
C VAL A 330 -10.14 11.22 -11.01
N VAL A 331 -11.14 11.96 -10.54
CA VAL A 331 -10.93 13.26 -9.87
C VAL A 331 -10.08 13.10 -8.62
N THR A 332 -10.42 12.17 -7.74
CA THR A 332 -9.63 11.91 -6.52
C THR A 332 -8.23 11.43 -6.86
N GLY A 333 -8.05 10.59 -7.90
CA GLY A 333 -6.72 10.14 -8.33
C GLY A 333 -5.84 11.28 -8.87
N VAL A 334 -6.43 12.21 -9.63
CA VAL A 334 -5.72 13.41 -10.12
C VAL A 334 -5.37 14.35 -8.97
N LEU A 335 -6.30 14.58 -8.05
CA LEU A 335 -6.03 15.42 -6.87
C LEU A 335 -4.96 14.82 -5.98
N MET A 336 -4.98 13.50 -5.74
CA MET A 336 -3.91 12.81 -5.02
C MET A 336 -2.57 12.98 -5.72
N LEU A 337 -2.53 12.87 -7.06
CA LEU A 337 -1.29 13.09 -7.83
C LEU A 337 -0.72 14.49 -7.62
N ILE A 338 -1.56 15.52 -7.69
CA ILE A 338 -1.16 16.93 -7.51
C ILE A 338 -0.66 17.19 -6.09
N VAL A 339 -1.30 16.58 -5.09
CA VAL A 339 -0.91 16.73 -3.68
C VAL A 339 0.38 15.95 -3.39
N GLN A 340 0.63 14.85 -4.11
CA GLN A 340 1.77 13.97 -3.85
C GLN A 340 3.06 14.41 -4.55
N THR A 341 3.03 14.90 -5.79
CA THR A 341 4.25 15.21 -6.57
C THR A 341 4.03 16.27 -7.64
N ASP A 342 5.12 16.95 -8.02
CA ASP A 342 5.14 17.83 -9.20
C ASP A 342 5.12 17.05 -10.51
N VAL A 343 4.25 17.47 -11.43
CA VAL A 343 4.07 16.84 -12.74
C VAL A 343 5.34 16.90 -13.60
N ALA A 344 6.15 17.95 -13.45
CA ALA A 344 7.40 18.10 -14.18
C ALA A 344 8.43 17.02 -13.83
N LEU A 345 8.48 16.61 -12.55
CA LEU A 345 9.41 15.59 -12.06
C LEU A 345 9.03 14.20 -12.58
N ILE A 346 7.74 13.93 -12.74
CA ILE A 346 7.24 12.66 -13.29
C ILE A 346 7.84 12.39 -14.67
N TRP A 347 7.94 13.43 -15.51
CA TRP A 347 8.43 13.29 -16.90
C TRP A 347 9.95 13.11 -16.99
N GLN A 348 10.67 13.59 -15.98
CA GLN A 348 12.14 13.51 -15.92
C GLN A 348 12.62 12.27 -15.17
N SER A 349 11.73 11.64 -14.40
CA SER A 349 12.05 10.51 -13.54
C SER A 349 12.05 9.17 -14.30
N SER A 350 13.07 8.35 -14.01
CA SER A 350 13.16 6.94 -14.43
C SER A 350 12.71 5.96 -13.33
N LEU A 351 12.04 6.44 -12.27
CA LEU A 351 11.54 5.60 -11.18
C LEU A 351 10.40 4.68 -11.67
N ALA A 352 10.34 3.47 -11.10
CA ALA A 352 9.26 2.50 -11.36
C ALA A 352 7.87 3.11 -11.16
N TRP A 353 7.74 4.01 -10.17
CA TRP A 353 6.51 4.72 -9.88
C TRP A 353 5.95 5.49 -11.09
N SER A 354 6.79 6.18 -11.86
CA SER A 354 6.35 6.93 -13.05
C SER A 354 5.79 6.01 -14.14
N TYR A 355 6.45 4.88 -14.38
CA TYR A 355 6.00 3.88 -15.35
C TYR A 355 4.69 3.20 -14.91
N LEU A 356 4.54 2.91 -13.61
CA LEU A 356 3.30 2.38 -13.05
C LEU A 356 2.15 3.38 -13.18
N LEU A 357 2.40 4.68 -12.99
CA LEU A 357 1.42 5.73 -13.23
C LEU A 357 0.98 5.76 -14.70
N TYR A 358 1.92 5.69 -15.65
CA TYR A 358 1.58 5.64 -17.08
C TYR A 358 0.73 4.41 -17.43
N ALA A 359 1.12 3.23 -16.92
CA ALA A 359 0.36 2.00 -17.10
C ALA A 359 -1.05 2.10 -16.51
N LYS A 360 -1.19 2.72 -15.34
CA LYS A 360 -2.48 2.99 -14.69
C LYS A 360 -3.35 3.92 -15.54
N ILE A 361 -2.81 5.05 -16.01
CA ILE A 361 -3.54 6.01 -16.85
C ILE A 361 -4.02 5.34 -18.15
N VAL A 362 -3.14 4.63 -18.85
CA VAL A 362 -3.49 3.92 -20.09
C VAL A 362 -4.59 2.89 -19.83
N SER A 363 -4.46 2.09 -18.77
CA SER A 363 -5.46 1.09 -18.40
C SER A 363 -6.82 1.71 -18.09
N VAL A 364 -6.85 2.82 -17.33
CA VAL A 364 -8.07 3.57 -17.04
C VAL A 364 -8.70 4.13 -18.32
N CYS A 365 -7.91 4.70 -19.23
CA CYS A 365 -8.42 5.23 -20.50
C CYS A 365 -9.06 4.12 -21.37
N ILE A 366 -8.40 2.98 -21.52
CA ILE A 366 -8.94 1.82 -22.26
C ILE A 366 -10.23 1.33 -21.62
N MET A 367 -10.23 1.20 -20.29
CA MET A 367 -11.37 0.77 -19.50
C MET A 367 -12.57 1.71 -19.67
N LEU A 368 -12.38 3.03 -19.56
CA LEU A 368 -13.44 4.02 -19.76
C LEU A 368 -13.98 4.01 -21.20
N ALA A 369 -13.11 3.80 -22.20
CA ALA A 369 -13.55 3.64 -23.59
C ALA A 369 -14.42 2.39 -23.78
N LEU A 370 -14.05 1.26 -23.16
CA LEU A 370 -14.87 0.05 -23.17
C LEU A 370 -16.21 0.26 -22.44
N ALA A 371 -16.18 0.90 -21.27
CA ALA A 371 -17.36 1.23 -20.47
C ALA A 371 -18.34 2.13 -21.24
N TYR A 372 -17.81 3.13 -21.96
CA TYR A 372 -18.60 4.01 -22.82
C TYR A 372 -19.27 3.23 -23.96
N ARG A 373 -18.51 2.37 -24.67
CA ARG A 373 -19.06 1.53 -25.76
C ARG A 373 -20.12 0.56 -25.26
N GLN A 374 -19.88 -0.07 -24.11
CA GLN A 374 -20.82 -0.97 -23.44
C GLN A 374 -22.10 -0.21 -23.04
N THR A 375 -21.96 0.98 -22.45
CA THR A 375 -23.09 1.81 -22.03
C THR A 375 -23.94 2.25 -23.21
N LYS A 376 -23.33 2.71 -24.31
CA LYS A 376 -24.05 3.09 -25.53
C LYS A 376 -24.84 1.92 -26.10
N ARG A 377 -24.22 0.73 -26.16
CA ARG A 377 -24.89 -0.50 -26.63
C ARG A 377 -26.03 -0.91 -25.71
N TRP A 378 -25.81 -0.89 -24.39
CA TRP A 378 -26.83 -1.30 -23.44
C TRP A 378 -28.04 -0.35 -23.48
N ARG A 379 -27.81 0.96 -23.63
CA ARG A 379 -28.86 1.96 -23.85
C ARG A 379 -29.66 1.70 -25.13
N ALA A 380 -28.98 1.45 -26.25
CA ALA A 380 -29.63 1.29 -27.55
C ALA A 380 -30.37 -0.06 -27.71
N ASN A 381 -29.73 -1.17 -27.31
CA ASN A 381 -30.18 -2.51 -27.71
C ASN A 381 -30.50 -3.43 -26.51
N GLY A 382 -30.40 -2.94 -25.26
CA GLY A 382 -30.68 -3.74 -24.06
C GLY A 382 -29.69 -4.88 -23.75
N SER A 383 -28.73 -5.17 -24.65
CA SER A 383 -27.79 -6.29 -24.52
C SER A 383 -26.41 -5.88 -24.00
N LEU A 384 -25.81 -6.76 -23.20
CA LEU A 384 -24.46 -6.60 -22.67
C LEU A 384 -23.47 -7.46 -23.47
N ARG A 385 -22.32 -6.90 -23.87
CA ARG A 385 -21.25 -7.71 -24.47
C ARG A 385 -20.29 -8.19 -23.38
N MET A 386 -20.46 -9.44 -22.97
CA MET A 386 -19.68 -10.05 -21.88
C MET A 386 -18.16 -9.98 -22.10
N LYS A 387 -17.69 -10.06 -23.36
CA LYS A 387 -16.27 -9.91 -23.69
C LYS A 387 -15.73 -8.52 -23.29
N TRP A 388 -16.49 -7.45 -23.53
CA TRP A 388 -16.06 -6.09 -23.20
C TRP A 388 -16.02 -5.87 -21.69
N LEU A 389 -17.06 -6.34 -20.98
CA LEU A 389 -17.13 -6.24 -19.52
C LEU A 389 -15.97 -7.00 -18.83
N ARG A 390 -15.57 -8.17 -19.36
CA ARG A 390 -14.39 -8.90 -18.87
C ARG A 390 -13.10 -8.11 -19.07
N TRP A 391 -12.90 -7.51 -20.25
CA TRP A 391 -11.73 -6.67 -20.51
C TRP A 391 -11.72 -5.41 -19.65
N GLU A 392 -12.87 -4.76 -19.46
CA GLU A 392 -13.02 -3.63 -18.55
C GLU A 392 -12.56 -3.98 -17.13
N ILE A 393 -12.98 -5.14 -16.60
CA ILE A 393 -12.55 -5.62 -15.28
C ILE A 393 -11.05 -5.95 -15.27
N ILE A 394 -10.50 -6.57 -16.32
CA ILE A 394 -9.06 -6.86 -16.39
C ILE A 394 -8.23 -5.57 -16.35
N PHE A 395 -8.55 -4.58 -17.18
CA PHE A 395 -7.86 -3.29 -17.17
C PHE A 395 -8.07 -2.55 -15.84
N GLY A 396 -9.24 -2.69 -15.22
CA GLY A 396 -9.50 -2.20 -13.87
C GLY A 396 -8.60 -2.84 -12.81
N ILE A 397 -8.48 -4.17 -12.82
CA ILE A 397 -7.58 -4.91 -11.92
C ILE A 397 -6.14 -4.47 -12.15
N VAL A 398 -5.69 -4.33 -13.40
CA VAL A 398 -4.34 -3.83 -13.72
C VAL A 398 -4.15 -2.41 -13.15
N ALA A 399 -5.11 -1.51 -13.31
CA ALA A 399 -5.03 -0.15 -12.76
C ALA A 399 -5.02 -0.12 -11.23
N VAL A 400 -5.77 -1.01 -10.57
CA VAL A 400 -5.79 -1.17 -9.11
C VAL A 400 -4.44 -1.72 -8.62
N LEU A 401 -3.93 -2.78 -9.25
CA LEU A 401 -2.63 -3.36 -8.91
C LEU A 401 -1.49 -2.36 -9.12
N ALA A 402 -1.49 -1.61 -10.23
CA ALA A 402 -0.53 -0.56 -10.46
C ALA A 402 -0.62 0.54 -9.38
N GLY A 403 -1.83 0.99 -9.03
CA GLY A 403 -2.03 1.98 -7.98
C GLY A 403 -1.62 1.49 -6.59
N LEU A 404 -1.86 0.22 -6.29
CA LEU A 404 -1.41 -0.42 -5.06
C LEU A 404 0.13 -0.51 -5.05
N TRP A 405 0.77 -0.84 -6.17
CA TRP A 405 2.23 -0.87 -6.29
C TRP A 405 2.88 0.50 -6.14
N MET A 406 2.33 1.50 -6.81
CA MET A 406 2.74 2.89 -6.63
C MET A 406 2.67 3.34 -5.17
N SER A 407 1.70 2.85 -4.40
CA SER A 407 1.55 3.22 -2.98
C SER A 407 2.64 2.65 -2.08
N GLN A 408 3.54 1.83 -2.59
CA GLN A 408 4.62 1.16 -1.87
C GLN A 408 6.00 1.48 -2.46
N THR A 409 6.08 2.33 -3.49
CA THR A 409 7.33 2.67 -4.15
C THR A 409 7.59 4.16 -4.04
N ASN A 410 8.86 4.55 -3.94
CA ASN A 410 9.28 5.95 -3.98
C ASN A 410 8.72 6.66 -5.21
N TYR A 411 8.18 7.86 -5.00
CA TYR A 411 7.68 8.73 -6.06
C TYR A 411 8.63 9.92 -6.29
N PRO A 412 8.61 10.55 -7.48
CA PRO A 412 9.46 11.71 -7.75
C PRO A 412 9.14 12.87 -6.79
N THR A 413 10.15 13.47 -6.17
CA THR A 413 10.00 14.63 -5.27
C THR A 413 11.17 15.60 -5.47
N ASP A 414 10.95 16.90 -5.22
CA ASP A 414 12.02 17.89 -5.31
C ASP A 414 12.95 17.74 -4.09
N MET A 415 14.23 17.50 -4.37
CA MET A 415 15.26 17.20 -3.36
C MET A 415 15.59 18.38 -2.44
N ASN A 416 15.18 19.60 -2.82
CA ASN A 416 15.44 20.81 -2.04
C ASN A 416 14.21 21.33 -1.27
N ASP A 417 13.04 20.72 -1.44
CA ASP A 417 11.80 21.24 -0.88
C ASP A 417 11.49 20.66 0.50
N THR A 418 11.88 21.40 1.55
CA THR A 418 11.61 21.07 2.95
C THR A 418 10.15 21.30 3.37
N THR A 419 9.28 21.80 2.49
CA THR A 419 7.92 22.19 2.87
C THR A 419 6.98 21.00 3.17
N ASN A 420 7.18 19.85 2.52
CA ASN A 420 6.43 18.63 2.86
C ASN A 420 6.76 18.11 4.28
N THR A 421 7.99 18.34 4.76
CA THR A 421 8.46 17.89 6.08
C THR A 421 8.02 18.78 7.24
N GLN A 422 7.69 20.05 6.97
CA GLN A 422 7.32 21.01 8.02
C GLN A 422 5.84 20.97 8.42
N ALA A 423 4.94 20.61 7.50
CA ALA A 423 3.50 20.70 7.73
C ALA A 423 2.91 19.54 8.56
N ALA A 424 3.56 18.38 8.62
CA ALA A 424 3.15 17.26 9.48
C ALA A 424 3.20 17.62 10.98
N LYS A 425 4.06 18.56 11.39
CA LYS A 425 4.19 18.98 12.80
C LYS A 425 3.10 19.91 13.31
N GLN A 426 2.51 20.77 12.47
CA GLN A 426 1.52 21.73 12.98
C GLN A 426 0.19 21.10 13.39
N THR A 427 -0.08 19.86 12.98
CA THR A 427 -1.31 19.14 13.38
C THR A 427 -1.13 18.23 14.60
N ALA A 428 0.11 17.91 15.00
CA ALA A 428 0.41 17.04 16.15
C ALA A 428 0.66 17.81 17.47
N THR A 429 0.80 19.15 17.40
CA THR A 429 1.05 20.00 18.59
C THR A 429 -0.17 20.82 19.04
N ASN A 430 -1.38 20.51 18.56
CA ASN A 430 -2.62 21.19 18.98
C ASN A 430 -3.70 20.22 19.44
#